data_AF-A0A220MM39-F1
#
_entry.id   AF-A0A220MM39-F1
#
_cell.length_a   1.000
_cell.length_b   1.000
_cell.length_c   1.000
_cell.angle_alpha   90.00
_cell.angle_beta   90.00
_cell.angle_gamma   90.00
#
_symmetry.space_group_name_H-M   'P 1'
#
loop_
_entity.id
_entity.type
_entity.pdbx_description
1 polymer ?
#
loop_
_entity_poly.entity_id
_entity_poly.type
_entity_poly.pdbx_seq_one_letter_code
_entity_poly.pdbx_strand_id
1 'polypeptide(L)'
;MKIGDIYKLGFARPAEQNKAEFSKDIAIEQINVLEGDVFFYFTSDRNGDTGASKTAQEWIGDPLAKNMKVVHTGRTHQVNEAIWNTAGGILAANLMMKDIEKIFTDIN
;
A
#
# COMPACT_ATOMS: atom_id res chain seq x y z
N MET A 1 13.15 7.66 1.54
CA MET A 1 12.50 6.74 0.59
C MET A 1 11.00 6.80 0.83
N LYS A 2 10.18 6.75 -0.21
CA LYS A 2 8.71 6.70 -0.12
C LYS A 2 8.18 5.42 -0.76
N ILE A 3 6.91 5.10 -0.55
CA ILE A 3 6.21 3.94 -1.16
C ILE A 3 6.32 3.94 -2.69
N GLY A 4 6.31 5.11 -3.32
CA GLY A 4 6.50 5.24 -4.77
C GLY A 4 7.94 4.98 -5.25
N ASP A 5 8.93 4.93 -4.36
CA ASP A 5 10.35 4.70 -4.68
C ASP A 5 10.74 3.21 -4.72
N ILE A 6 9.84 2.28 -4.35
CA ILE A 6 10.18 0.85 -4.24
C ILE A 6 10.72 0.23 -5.53
N TYR A 7 10.42 0.83 -6.69
CA TYR A 7 10.98 0.39 -7.98
C TYR A 7 12.51 0.48 -8.02
N LYS A 8 13.12 1.37 -7.23
CA LYS A 8 14.58 1.49 -7.10
C LYS A 8 15.22 0.25 -6.45
N LEU A 9 14.40 -0.56 -5.77
CA LEU A 9 14.81 -1.84 -5.15
C LEU A 9 14.59 -3.04 -6.11
N GLY A 10 14.12 -2.80 -7.34
CA GLY A 10 13.86 -3.85 -8.33
C GLY A 10 12.41 -4.36 -8.36
N PHE A 11 11.51 -3.81 -7.55
CA PHE A 11 10.09 -4.15 -7.62
C PHE A 11 9.43 -3.57 -8.88
N ALA A 12 8.70 -4.42 -9.60
CA ALA A 12 7.80 -3.95 -10.64
C ALA A 12 6.58 -3.25 -10.03
N ARG A 13 5.99 -2.31 -10.77
CA ARG A 13 4.69 -1.69 -10.44
C ARG A 13 3.65 -2.12 -11.48
N PRO A 14 2.38 -2.30 -11.09
CA PRO A 14 1.29 -2.50 -12.04
C PRO A 14 1.24 -1.38 -13.09
N ALA A 15 0.78 -1.68 -14.32
CA ALA A 15 0.77 -0.72 -15.42
C ALA A 15 -0.01 0.57 -15.09
N GLU A 16 -1.11 0.45 -14.34
CA GLU A 16 -1.93 1.57 -13.88
C GLU A 16 -1.20 2.48 -12.88
N GLN A 17 -0.21 1.96 -12.15
CA GLN A 17 0.58 2.70 -11.16
C GLN A 17 1.96 3.09 -11.68
N ASN A 18 2.40 2.55 -12.82
CA ASN A 18 3.67 2.89 -13.44
C ASN A 18 3.56 4.16 -14.31
N LYS A 19 3.17 5.26 -13.66
CA LYS A 19 2.98 6.58 -14.25
C LYS A 19 3.89 7.62 -13.59
N ALA A 20 3.96 8.80 -14.20
CA ALA A 20 4.72 9.93 -13.68
C ALA A 20 3.99 10.66 -12.54
N GLU A 21 2.66 10.53 -12.47
CA GLU A 21 1.88 11.11 -11.37
C GLU A 21 2.24 10.45 -10.04
N PHE A 22 2.24 11.24 -8.97
CA PHE A 22 2.51 10.74 -7.62
C PHE A 22 1.31 9.95 -7.05
N SER A 23 0.10 10.43 -7.31
CA SER A 23 -1.14 9.85 -6.82
C SER A 23 -2.27 10.15 -7.79
N LYS A 24 -3.33 9.34 -7.70
CA LYS A 24 -4.58 9.51 -8.43
C LYS A 24 -5.73 9.16 -7.50
N ASP A 25 -6.75 10.02 -7.47
CA ASP A 25 -7.98 9.71 -6.76
C ASP A 25 -8.79 8.69 -7.56
N ILE A 26 -9.32 7.70 -6.87
CA ILE A 26 -10.13 6.64 -7.45
C ILE A 26 -11.42 6.48 -6.64
N ALA A 27 -12.47 5.99 -7.29
CA ALA A 27 -13.67 5.52 -6.62
C ALA A 27 -13.59 4.01 -6.34
N ILE A 28 -14.44 3.48 -5.46
CA ILE A 28 -14.44 2.04 -5.10
C ILE A 28 -14.70 1.15 -6.33
N GLU A 29 -15.46 1.64 -7.31
CA GLU A 29 -15.73 0.97 -8.58
C GLU A 29 -14.46 0.79 -9.44
N GLN A 30 -13.39 1.51 -9.12
CA GLN A 30 -12.09 1.46 -9.79
C GLN A 30 -11.03 0.74 -8.95
N ILE A 31 -11.39 0.07 -7.85
CA ILE A 31 -10.43 -0.54 -6.91
C ILE A 31 -9.50 -1.58 -7.56
N ASN A 32 -9.91 -2.15 -8.70
CA ASN A 32 -9.09 -3.07 -9.49
C ASN A 32 -7.76 -2.47 -9.99
N VAL A 33 -7.62 -1.14 -10.05
CA VAL A 33 -6.34 -0.49 -10.39
C VAL A 33 -5.27 -0.64 -9.29
N LEU A 34 -5.69 -1.08 -8.10
CA LEU A 34 -4.81 -1.41 -6.97
C LEU A 34 -4.32 -2.87 -7.00
N GLU A 35 -4.77 -3.69 -7.96
CA GLU A 35 -4.35 -5.09 -8.09
C GLU A 35 -2.83 -5.22 -8.33
N GLY A 36 -2.24 -6.29 -7.80
CA GLY A 36 -0.83 -6.61 -7.95
C GLY A 36 -0.49 -7.94 -7.29
N ASP A 37 0.80 -8.26 -7.20
CA ASP A 37 1.23 -9.46 -6.47
C ASP A 37 1.23 -9.25 -4.95
N VAL A 38 1.45 -8.01 -4.51
CA VAL A 38 1.44 -7.56 -3.11
C VAL A 38 0.88 -6.14 -3.07
N PHE A 39 -0.04 -5.86 -2.15
CA PHE A 39 -0.69 -4.56 -2.01
C PHE A 39 -0.34 -3.91 -0.68
N PHE A 40 0.47 -2.86 -0.72
CA PHE A 40 0.77 -2.02 0.44
C PHE A 40 -0.17 -0.81 0.51
N TYR A 41 -0.77 -0.57 1.66
CA TYR A 41 -1.59 0.63 1.88
C TYR A 41 -1.28 1.25 3.24
N PHE A 42 -1.52 2.54 3.38
CA PHE A 42 -1.44 3.25 4.67
C PHE A 42 -2.68 4.11 4.85
N THR A 43 -2.98 4.48 6.09
CA THR A 43 -4.08 5.39 6.44
C THR A 43 -3.52 6.59 7.20
N SER A 44 -4.10 7.76 6.98
CA SER A 44 -3.61 9.03 7.50
C SER A 44 -4.53 9.61 8.57
N ASP A 45 -4.85 8.81 9.59
CA ASP A 45 -5.61 9.28 10.74
C ASP A 45 -4.76 10.19 11.65
N ARG A 46 -5.37 11.22 12.24
CA ARG A 46 -4.71 12.21 13.10
C ARG A 46 -5.56 12.53 14.32
N ASN A 47 -4.93 12.75 15.47
CA ASN A 47 -5.59 13.30 16.67
C ASN A 47 -6.90 12.58 17.09
N GLY A 48 -6.93 11.24 17.00
CA GLY A 48 -8.11 10.45 17.34
C GLY A 48 -9.15 10.28 16.22
N ASP A 49 -8.89 10.83 15.03
CA ASP A 49 -9.66 10.48 13.82
C ASP A 49 -9.51 8.98 13.48
N THR A 50 -10.52 8.43 12.83
CA THR A 50 -10.57 7.05 12.34
C THR A 50 -11.14 6.95 10.93
N GLY A 51 -11.42 8.08 10.27
CA GLY A 51 -12.05 8.12 8.96
C GLY A 51 -11.27 7.34 7.90
N ALA A 52 -9.95 7.53 7.81
CA ALA A 52 -9.15 6.84 6.82
C ALA A 52 -9.07 5.33 7.10
N SER A 53 -8.93 4.94 8.38
CA SER A 53 -8.94 3.52 8.74
C SER A 53 -10.28 2.83 8.52
N LYS A 54 -11.41 3.52 8.76
CA LYS A 54 -12.74 2.99 8.45
C LYS A 54 -12.91 2.81 6.95
N THR A 55 -12.56 3.81 6.15
CA THR A 55 -12.60 3.70 4.68
C THR A 55 -11.74 2.52 4.20
N ALA A 56 -10.53 2.35 4.73
CA ALA A 56 -9.68 1.22 4.34
C ALA A 56 -10.33 -0.14 4.70
N GLN A 57 -10.94 -0.27 5.88
CA GLN A 57 -11.66 -1.48 6.26
C GLN A 57 -12.86 -1.74 5.36
N GLU A 58 -13.63 -0.71 5.03
CA GLU A 58 -14.77 -0.79 4.11
C GLU A 58 -14.31 -1.22 2.71
N TRP A 59 -13.27 -0.59 2.18
CA TRP A 59 -12.75 -0.86 0.84
C TRP A 59 -12.17 -2.25 0.72
N ILE A 60 -11.33 -2.70 1.66
CA ILE A 60 -10.79 -4.07 1.64
C ILE A 60 -11.88 -5.11 1.91
N GLY A 61 -12.93 -4.74 2.66
CA GLY A 61 -14.08 -5.58 2.93
C GLY A 61 -15.10 -5.68 1.79
N ASP A 62 -15.02 -4.80 0.79
CA ASP A 62 -15.96 -4.69 -0.32
C ASP A 62 -15.92 -5.93 -1.23
N PRO A 63 -17.06 -6.36 -1.81
CA PRO A 63 -17.09 -7.48 -2.76
C PRO A 63 -16.15 -7.31 -3.96
N LEU A 64 -15.98 -6.09 -4.49
CA LEU A 64 -15.07 -5.81 -5.60
C LEU A 64 -13.62 -6.07 -5.18
N ALA A 65 -13.23 -5.61 -3.99
CA ALA A 65 -11.90 -5.87 -3.44
C ALA A 65 -11.68 -7.35 -3.16
N LYS A 66 -12.67 -8.04 -2.58
CA LYS A 66 -12.58 -9.48 -2.29
C LYS A 66 -12.43 -10.36 -3.54
N ASN A 67 -12.82 -9.86 -4.71
CA ASN A 67 -12.59 -10.52 -5.99
C ASN A 67 -11.17 -10.28 -6.55
N MET A 68 -10.42 -9.33 -6.00
CA MET A 68 -9.02 -9.09 -6.36
C MET A 68 -8.14 -10.21 -5.81
N LYS A 69 -7.19 -10.68 -6.62
CA LYS A 69 -6.30 -11.78 -6.26
C LYS A 69 -5.44 -11.42 -5.05
N VAL A 70 -4.92 -10.19 -5.00
CA VAL A 70 -4.06 -9.73 -3.89
C VAL A 70 -4.79 -9.74 -2.54
N VAL A 71 -6.07 -9.36 -2.53
CA VAL A 71 -6.93 -9.38 -1.34
C VAL A 71 -7.30 -10.81 -0.98
N HIS A 72 -7.74 -11.61 -1.96
CA HIS A 72 -8.15 -13.00 -1.75
C HIS A 72 -7.02 -13.87 -1.19
N THR A 73 -5.78 -13.61 -1.61
CA THR A 73 -4.59 -14.34 -1.15
C THR A 73 -3.99 -13.81 0.15
N GLY A 74 -4.62 -12.81 0.79
CA GLY A 74 -4.14 -12.22 2.04
C GLY A 74 -2.84 -11.43 1.91
N ARG A 75 -2.51 -10.96 0.69
CA ARG A 75 -1.27 -10.22 0.38
C ARG A 75 -1.47 -8.70 0.42
N THR A 76 -2.42 -8.26 1.24
CA THR A 76 -2.76 -6.86 1.46
C THR A 76 -2.24 -6.44 2.83
N HIS A 77 -1.26 -5.54 2.85
CA HIS A 77 -0.51 -5.18 4.05
C HIS A 77 -0.67 -3.69 4.37
N GLN A 78 -1.24 -3.41 5.55
CA GLN A 78 -1.20 -2.06 6.09
C GLN A 78 0.20 -1.76 6.58
N VAL A 79 0.77 -0.66 6.10
CA VAL A 79 2.11 -0.18 6.48
C VAL A 79 2.03 1.14 7.22
N ASN A 80 3.08 1.47 7.96
CA ASN A 80 3.14 2.71 8.72
C ASN A 80 3.40 3.91 7.78
N GLU A 81 2.49 4.88 7.75
CA GLU A 81 2.60 6.08 6.89
C GLU A 81 3.88 6.89 7.15
N ALA A 82 4.32 7.02 8.41
CA ALA A 82 5.52 7.78 8.72
C ALA A 82 6.76 7.14 8.10
N ILE A 83 6.85 5.81 8.17
CA ILE A 83 7.95 5.04 7.58
C ILE A 83 7.87 5.06 6.04
N TRP A 84 6.68 4.82 5.48
CA TRP A 84 6.50 4.57 4.05
C TRP A 84 6.20 5.82 3.21
N ASN A 85 5.91 6.97 3.81
CA ASN A 85 5.51 8.16 3.04
C ASN A 85 6.06 9.49 3.60
N THR A 86 5.79 9.82 4.86
CA THR A 86 5.95 11.22 5.33
C THR A 86 7.32 11.56 5.93
N ALA A 87 8.04 10.63 6.58
CA ALA A 87 9.31 10.95 7.23
C ALA A 87 10.49 11.13 6.24
N GLY A 88 10.56 10.31 5.19
CA GLY A 88 11.44 10.50 4.03
C GLY A 88 12.96 10.32 4.24
N GLY A 89 13.47 10.35 5.47
CA GLY A 89 14.91 10.29 5.81
C GLY A 89 15.53 8.89 5.82
N ILE A 90 16.83 8.82 6.16
CA ILE A 90 17.62 7.56 6.16
C ILE A 90 17.10 6.53 7.18
N LEU A 91 16.65 7.00 8.36
CA LEU A 91 16.07 6.12 9.37
C LEU A 91 14.78 5.47 8.87
N ALA A 92 13.92 6.25 8.22
CA ALA A 92 12.69 5.75 7.61
C ALA A 92 12.99 4.74 6.49
N ALA A 93 14.01 5.00 5.66
CA ALA A 93 14.46 4.06 4.63
C ALA A 93 14.91 2.71 5.23
N ASN A 94 15.71 2.74 6.30
CA ASN A 94 16.14 1.51 6.99
C ASN A 94 14.97 0.74 7.60
N LEU A 95 13.98 1.44 8.17
CA LEU A 95 12.77 0.80 8.71
C LEU A 95 11.89 0.22 7.60
N MET A 96 11.72 0.94 6.48
CA MET A 96 10.98 0.46 5.31
C MET A 96 11.60 -0.82 4.75
N MET A 97 12.93 -0.92 4.69
CA MET A 97 13.60 -2.15 4.27
C MET A 97 13.31 -3.34 5.20
N LYS A 98 13.26 -3.10 6.51
CA LYS A 98 12.89 -4.15 7.48
C LYS A 98 11.45 -4.59 7.34
N ASP A 99 10.53 -3.66 7.08
CA ASP A 99 9.13 -4.00 6.81
C ASP A 99 9.01 -4.85 5.54
N ILE A 100 9.72 -4.47 4.46
CA ILE A 100 9.77 -5.26 3.22
C ILE A 100 10.30 -6.67 3.49
N GLU A 101 11.45 -6.80 4.16
CA GLU A 101 12.04 -8.11 4.46
C GLU A 101 11.08 -9.01 5.26
N LYS A 102 10.42 -8.44 6.27
CA LYS A 102 9.42 -9.15 7.06
C LYS A 102 8.24 -9.61 6.21
N ILE A 103 7.64 -8.71 5.44
CA ILE A 103 6.45 -9.02 4.63
C ILE A 103 6.79 -10.09 3.58
N PHE A 104 7.94 -9.99 2.91
CA PHE A 104 8.34 -10.98 1.91
C PHE A 104 8.78 -12.33 2.50
N THR A 105 9.13 -12.38 3.78
CA THR A 105 9.33 -13.63 4.52
C THR A 105 7.98 -14.28 4.87
N ASP A 106 6.98 -13.49 5.24
CA ASP A 106 5.67 -13.98 5.67
C ASP A 106 4.79 -14.51 4.51
N ILE A 107 5.03 -14.06 3.27
CA ILE A 107 4.26 -14.49 2.07
C ILE A 107 4.90 -15.65 1.29
N ASN A 108 6.09 -16.11 1.70
CA ASN A 108 6.85 -17.21 1.09
C ASN A 108 6.50 -18.57 1.70
#